data_AF-A0A8C3JC20-F1
#
_entry.id   AF-A0A8C3JC20-F1
#
_cell.length_a   1.000
_cell.length_b   1.000
_cell.length_c   1.000
_cell.angle_alpha   90.00
_cell.angle_beta   90.00
_cell.angle_gamma   90.00
#
_symmetry.space_group_name_H-M   'P 1'
#
loop_
_entity.id
_entity.type
_entity.pdbx_description
1 polymer ?
#
loop_
_entity_poly.entity_id
_entity_poly.type
_entity_poly.pdbx_seq_one_letter_code
_entity_poly.pdbx_strand_id
1 'polypeptide(L)'
;GLLCRELLDLEAENEQMLVQMEQLKETEKSCRELGDGGFFPPCCSFTEWEITEWSEQQAVFSFLYDAVELTVVFGPPIDGDVFGEDPSRTIVSLNFESLLDEEKAPPSSCLVQRLIFQFIESQGCWQEKCPTLCYLPQVLHDVSLVVSRCKVLGEEIEFLERWGGKFNLLKTEVNDTKVKLLFSSSAAFAKFELTLDLSPNYPSAPLPFTARKHIGNLGEEEISAVLSQVPIGYRYLQRIVSSIHQNLLQDPR
;
A
#
# COMPACT_ATOMS: atom_id res chain seq x y z
N GLY A 1 1.24 -57.35 -12.36
CA GLY A 1 0.10 -56.42 -12.41
C GLY A 1 0.60 -55.00 -12.23
N LEU A 2 1.14 -54.41 -13.29
CA LEU A 2 1.54 -52.99 -13.31
C LEU A 2 0.30 -52.08 -13.40
N LEU A 3 -0.68 -52.50 -14.21
CA LEU A 3 -1.99 -51.82 -14.34
C LEU A 3 -2.74 -51.65 -13.01
N CYS A 4 -2.66 -52.65 -12.12
CA CYS A 4 -3.33 -52.57 -10.81
C CYS A 4 -2.69 -51.55 -9.87
N ARG A 5 -1.40 -51.23 -10.05
CA ARG A 5 -0.69 -50.28 -9.19
C ARG A 5 -0.93 -48.85 -9.65
N GLU A 6 -0.92 -48.62 -10.96
CA GLU A 6 -1.27 -47.33 -11.56
C GLU A 6 -2.73 -46.92 -11.25
N LEU A 7 -3.66 -47.88 -11.22
CA LEU A 7 -5.05 -47.60 -10.83
C LEU A 7 -5.19 -47.21 -9.35
N LEU A 8 -4.45 -47.87 -8.46
CA LEU A 8 -4.47 -47.55 -7.03
C LEU A 8 -3.81 -46.20 -6.73
N ASP A 9 -2.72 -45.88 -7.42
CA ASP A 9 -2.03 -44.60 -7.28
C ASP A 9 -2.94 -43.45 -7.79
N LEU A 10 -3.65 -43.67 -8.90
CA LEU A 10 -4.61 -42.70 -9.44
C LEU A 10 -5.85 -42.52 -8.55
N GLU A 11 -6.34 -43.58 -7.92
CA GLU A 11 -7.42 -43.49 -6.93
C GLU A 11 -6.99 -42.69 -5.68
N ALA A 12 -5.76 -42.90 -5.20
CA ALA A 12 -5.22 -42.15 -4.07
C ALA A 12 -5.03 -40.65 -4.38
N GLU A 13 -4.56 -40.31 -5.58
CA GLU A 13 -4.45 -38.91 -6.02
C GLU A 13 -5.83 -38.23 -6.12
N ASN A 14 -6.84 -38.96 -6.61
CA ASN A 14 -8.19 -38.43 -6.76
C ASN A 14 -8.87 -38.20 -5.40
N GLU A 15 -8.66 -39.10 -4.43
CA GLU A 15 -9.10 -38.90 -3.04
C GLU A 15 -8.40 -37.70 -2.40
N GLN A 16 -7.10 -37.52 -2.63
CA GLN A 16 -6.35 -36.37 -2.11
C GLN A 16 -6.83 -35.04 -2.70
N MET A 17 -7.14 -35.03 -4.00
CA MET A 17 -7.69 -33.86 -4.69
C MET A 17 -9.11 -33.52 -4.19
N LEU A 18 -9.94 -34.53 -3.91
CA LEU A 18 -11.27 -34.34 -3.31
C LEU A 18 -11.20 -33.67 -1.93
N VAL A 19 -10.26 -34.11 -1.08
CA VAL A 19 -10.04 -33.51 0.25
C VAL A 19 -9.57 -32.05 0.12
N GLN A 20 -8.69 -31.74 -0.84
CA GLN A 20 -8.28 -30.36 -1.09
C GLN A 20 -9.42 -29.49 -1.60
N MET A 21 -10.29 -30.02 -2.47
CA MET A 21 -11.47 -29.30 -2.95
C MET A 21 -12.50 -29.03 -1.83
N GLU A 22 -12.68 -29.97 -0.89
CA GLU A 22 -13.54 -29.75 0.27
C GLU A 22 -12.97 -28.67 1.21
N GLN A 23 -11.66 -28.69 1.48
CA GLN A 23 -10.99 -27.65 2.26
C GLN A 23 -11.07 -26.27 1.60
N LEU A 24 -10.95 -26.21 0.27
CA LEU A 24 -11.11 -24.97 -0.49
C LEU A 24 -12.55 -24.46 -0.48
N LYS A 25 -13.55 -25.35 -0.54
CA LYS A 25 -14.96 -24.98 -0.41
C LYS A 25 -15.30 -24.49 1.00
N GLU A 26 -14.74 -25.12 2.02
CA GLU A 26 -14.97 -24.72 3.42
C GLU A 26 -14.30 -23.39 3.75
N THR A 27 -13.12 -23.12 3.19
CA THR A 27 -12.47 -21.80 3.28
C THR A 27 -13.23 -20.73 2.47
N GLU A 28 -13.73 -21.03 1.27
CA GLU A 28 -14.61 -20.12 0.51
C GLU A 28 -15.89 -19.78 1.30
N LYS A 29 -16.50 -20.79 1.93
CA LYS A 29 -17.71 -20.61 2.74
C LYS A 29 -17.43 -19.79 4.00
N SER A 30 -16.30 -20.03 4.67
CA SER A 30 -15.84 -19.22 5.81
C SER A 30 -15.65 -17.75 5.42
N CYS A 31 -15.03 -17.49 4.26
CA CYS A 31 -14.88 -16.14 3.72
C CYS A 31 -16.22 -15.49 3.34
N ARG A 32 -17.23 -16.26 2.90
CA ARG A 32 -18.58 -15.75 2.59
C ARG A 32 -19.46 -15.54 3.83
N GLU A 33 -19.35 -16.40 4.84
CA GLU A 33 -20.09 -16.26 6.10
C GLU A 33 -19.55 -15.10 6.94
N LEU A 34 -18.30 -14.70 6.71
CA LEU A 34 -17.73 -13.41 7.10
C LEU A 34 -18.29 -12.22 6.27
N GLY A 35 -19.29 -12.38 5.42
CA GLY A 35 -19.94 -11.27 4.68
C GLY A 35 -21.36 -10.95 5.15
N ASP A 36 -22.10 -11.93 5.68
CA ASP A 36 -23.54 -11.83 5.92
C ASP A 36 -23.94 -11.56 7.40
N GLY A 37 -22.98 -11.46 8.31
CA GLY A 37 -23.21 -11.10 9.71
C GLY A 37 -23.14 -9.59 9.91
N GLY A 38 -24.30 -8.92 9.97
CA GLY A 38 -24.48 -7.45 10.01
C GLY A 38 -23.89 -6.68 11.20
N PHE A 39 -22.59 -6.80 11.43
CA PHE A 39 -21.80 -5.92 12.31
C PHE A 39 -20.34 -5.87 11.85
N PHE A 40 -20.12 -5.57 10.57
CA PHE A 40 -18.78 -5.29 10.04
C PHE A 40 -18.38 -3.85 10.36
N PRO A 41 -17.22 -3.60 10.98
CA PRO A 41 -16.58 -2.30 10.85
C PRO A 41 -16.24 -2.07 9.36
N PRO A 42 -16.18 -0.82 8.88
CA PRO A 42 -15.99 -0.45 7.47
C PRO A 42 -14.54 -0.73 7.00
N CYS A 43 -14.10 -1.98 7.06
CA CYS A 43 -12.74 -2.40 6.70
C CYS A 43 -12.71 -3.37 5.51
N CYS A 44 -13.85 -3.63 4.86
CA CYS A 44 -13.95 -4.58 3.75
C CYS A 44 -14.70 -3.99 2.55
N SER A 45 -14.30 -2.80 2.06
CA SER A 45 -14.43 -2.56 0.62
C SER A 45 -13.31 -3.39 -0.04
N PHE A 46 -13.68 -4.39 -0.85
CA PHE A 46 -12.69 -5.23 -1.56
C PHE A 46 -11.93 -4.45 -2.65
N THR A 47 -12.39 -3.24 -2.96
CA THR A 47 -11.78 -2.29 -3.88
C THR A 47 -11.32 -1.05 -3.11
N GLU A 48 -10.14 -0.53 -3.44
CA GLU A 48 -9.60 0.73 -2.89
C GLU A 48 -10.27 1.98 -3.51
N TRP A 49 -11.23 1.76 -4.41
CA TRP A 49 -11.97 2.79 -5.11
C TRP A 49 -13.48 2.56 -5.08
N GLU A 50 -14.20 3.66 -5.22
CA GLU A 50 -15.65 3.72 -5.40
C GLU A 50 -15.97 4.42 -6.73
N ILE A 51 -17.08 4.04 -7.37
CA ILE A 51 -17.55 4.71 -8.59
C ILE A 51 -18.47 5.84 -8.14
N THR A 52 -18.08 7.08 -8.42
CA THR A 52 -18.87 8.26 -8.08
C THR A 52 -19.78 8.67 -9.24
N GLU A 53 -19.35 8.45 -10.47
CA GLU A 53 -20.14 8.70 -11.68
C GLU A 53 -19.89 7.62 -12.73
N TRP A 54 -20.96 7.16 -13.38
CA TRP A 54 -20.88 6.27 -14.53
C TRP A 54 -21.90 6.68 -15.58
N SER A 55 -21.43 7.24 -16.70
CA SER A 55 -22.26 7.77 -17.78
C SER A 55 -21.72 7.38 -19.15
N GLU A 56 -22.53 7.57 -20.19
CA GLU A 56 -22.13 7.30 -21.58
C GLU A 56 -20.84 8.00 -21.97
N GLN A 57 -20.53 9.16 -21.40
CA GLN A 57 -19.39 9.98 -21.81
C GLN A 57 -18.19 9.82 -20.88
N GLN A 58 -18.41 9.49 -19.61
CA GLN A 58 -17.34 9.42 -18.64
C GLN A 58 -17.63 8.46 -17.48
N ALA A 59 -16.56 8.03 -16.82
CA ALA A 59 -16.61 7.35 -15.54
C ALA A 59 -15.67 8.08 -14.57
N VAL A 60 -16.12 8.25 -13.33
CA VAL A 60 -15.36 8.89 -12.27
C VAL A 60 -15.21 7.90 -11.13
N PHE A 61 -13.96 7.68 -10.72
CA PHE A 61 -13.57 6.79 -9.64
C PHE A 61 -12.93 7.62 -8.53
N SER A 62 -13.36 7.43 -7.30
CA SER A 62 -12.71 8.02 -6.13
C SER A 62 -11.86 7.00 -5.40
N PHE A 63 -10.70 7.43 -4.91
CA PHE A 63 -9.75 6.64 -4.12
C PHE A 63 -9.45 7.36 -2.80
N LEU A 64 -8.97 6.60 -1.81
CA LEU A 64 -8.48 7.13 -0.53
C LEU A 64 -9.52 8.03 0.16
N TYR A 65 -10.76 7.54 0.29
CA TYR A 65 -11.88 8.27 0.91
C TYR A 65 -12.12 9.64 0.23
N ASP A 66 -12.30 9.63 -1.09
CA ASP A 66 -12.56 10.80 -1.93
C ASP A 66 -11.42 11.84 -1.98
N ALA A 67 -10.21 11.49 -1.54
CA ALA A 67 -9.05 12.40 -1.60
C ALA A 67 -8.36 12.42 -2.97
N VAL A 68 -8.55 11.37 -3.79
CA VAL A 68 -7.99 11.26 -5.13
C VAL A 68 -9.11 10.84 -6.09
N GLU A 69 -9.28 11.61 -7.15
CA GLU A 69 -10.27 11.33 -8.20
C GLU A 69 -9.59 10.91 -9.49
N LEU A 70 -10.15 9.92 -10.17
CA LEU A 70 -9.78 9.48 -11.50
C LEU A 70 -10.98 9.68 -12.42
N THR A 71 -10.84 10.58 -13.39
CA THR A 71 -11.83 10.82 -14.44
C THR A 71 -11.38 10.17 -15.74
N VAL A 72 -12.23 9.28 -16.26
CA VAL A 72 -12.05 8.56 -17.52
C VAL A 72 -13.10 9.04 -18.51
N VAL A 73 -12.67 9.63 -19.63
CA VAL A 73 -13.58 10.09 -20.69
C VAL A 73 -13.57 9.09 -21.84
N PHE A 74 -14.74 8.61 -22.22
CA PHE A 74 -14.91 7.62 -23.26
C PHE A 74 -15.01 8.26 -24.65
N GLY A 75 -14.56 7.52 -25.67
CA GLY A 75 -14.78 7.86 -27.07
C GLY A 75 -16.24 7.72 -27.49
N PRO A 76 -16.60 8.19 -28.70
CA PRO A 76 -17.95 8.07 -29.22
C PRO A 76 -18.41 6.61 -29.22
N PRO A 77 -19.70 6.35 -28.96
CA PRO A 77 -20.24 4.98 -28.97
C PRO A 77 -20.06 4.37 -30.37
N ILE A 78 -19.79 3.07 -30.40
CA ILE A 78 -19.74 2.30 -31.65
C ILE A 78 -21.19 1.97 -32.04
N ASP A 79 -21.55 2.10 -33.32
CA ASP A 79 -22.93 1.91 -33.79
C ASP A 79 -23.50 0.55 -33.34
N GLY A 80 -24.57 0.59 -32.54
CA GLY A 80 -25.25 -0.59 -32.01
C GLY A 80 -24.75 -1.10 -30.66
N ASP A 81 -23.78 -0.43 -30.03
CA ASP A 81 -23.29 -0.77 -28.69
C ASP A 81 -24.29 -0.43 -27.58
N VAL A 82 -24.42 -1.34 -26.62
CA VAL A 82 -25.15 -1.11 -25.37
C VAL A 82 -24.12 -0.60 -24.36
N PHE A 83 -24.39 0.57 -23.79
CA PHE A 83 -23.47 1.29 -22.92
C PHE A 83 -22.74 0.38 -21.90
N GLY A 84 -21.41 0.29 -22.04
CA GLY A 84 -20.53 -0.41 -21.10
C GLY A 84 -20.33 -1.90 -21.37
N GLU A 85 -20.89 -2.44 -22.46
CA GLU A 85 -20.70 -3.85 -22.82
C GLU A 85 -19.49 -4.09 -23.74
N ASP A 86 -19.14 -3.14 -24.61
CA ASP A 86 -18.00 -3.32 -25.51
C ASP A 86 -16.63 -2.98 -24.85
N PRO A 87 -15.77 -3.99 -24.60
CA PRO A 87 -14.45 -3.78 -24.02
C PRO A 87 -13.47 -3.06 -24.97
N SER A 88 -13.81 -2.92 -26.25
CA SER A 88 -13.00 -2.26 -27.28
C SER A 88 -13.19 -0.74 -27.33
N ARG A 89 -14.14 -0.20 -26.56
CA ARG A 89 -14.42 1.23 -26.50
C ARG A 89 -13.16 2.02 -26.15
N THR A 90 -12.88 3.07 -26.91
CA THR A 90 -11.68 3.90 -26.74
C THR A 90 -11.80 4.83 -25.54
N ILE A 91 -10.67 5.12 -24.90
CA ILE A 91 -10.55 6.12 -23.85
C ILE A 91 -9.85 7.35 -24.44
N VAL A 92 -10.51 8.50 -24.37
CA VAL A 92 -10.02 9.78 -24.92
C VAL A 92 -9.10 10.47 -23.93
N SER A 93 -9.46 10.46 -22.65
CA SER A 93 -8.64 11.04 -21.59
C SER A 93 -8.77 10.28 -20.29
N LEU A 94 -7.68 10.28 -19.53
CA LEU A 94 -7.57 9.67 -18.23
C LEU A 94 -6.81 10.65 -17.33
N ASN A 95 -7.52 11.27 -16.39
CA ASN A 95 -7.01 12.37 -15.58
C ASN A 95 -7.14 12.03 -14.09
N PHE A 96 -6.13 12.40 -13.30
CA PHE A 96 -6.15 12.27 -11.86
C PHE A 96 -6.16 13.65 -11.21
N GLU A 97 -7.01 13.84 -10.20
CA GLU A 97 -7.14 15.09 -9.45
C GLU A 97 -7.03 14.86 -7.94
N SER A 98 -6.39 15.81 -7.27
CA SER A 98 -6.23 15.85 -5.82
C SER A 98 -7.37 16.67 -5.23
N LEU A 99 -8.13 16.06 -4.32
CA LEU A 99 -9.23 16.73 -3.62
C LEU A 99 -8.90 17.00 -2.14
N LEU A 100 -7.67 16.72 -1.72
CA LEU A 100 -7.21 16.96 -0.35
C LEU A 100 -6.88 18.44 -0.13
N ASP A 101 -7.42 19.00 0.94
CA ASP A 101 -7.04 20.32 1.44
C ASP A 101 -5.72 20.23 2.22
N GLU A 102 -4.59 20.48 1.55
CA GLU A 102 -3.24 20.39 2.15
C GLU A 102 -3.07 21.28 3.41
N GLU A 103 -3.83 22.38 3.53
CA GLU A 103 -3.71 23.28 4.70
C GLU A 103 -4.41 22.72 5.95
N LYS A 104 -5.44 21.89 5.76
CA LYS A 104 -6.23 21.30 6.85
C LYS A 104 -5.87 19.84 7.14
N ALA A 105 -5.29 19.14 6.18
CA ALA A 105 -5.02 17.72 6.28
C ALA A 105 -3.84 17.41 7.21
N PRO A 106 -3.87 16.25 7.89
CA PRO A 106 -2.71 15.76 8.64
C PRO A 106 -1.48 15.59 7.74
N PRO A 107 -0.25 15.79 8.27
CA PRO A 107 0.96 15.60 7.49
C PRO A 107 1.11 14.18 6.91
N SER A 108 0.60 13.15 7.61
CA SER A 108 0.51 11.77 7.13
C SER A 108 -0.29 11.69 5.83
N SER A 109 -1.49 12.28 5.79
CA SER A 109 -2.36 12.29 4.61
C SER A 109 -1.74 13.06 3.44
N CYS A 110 -1.12 14.21 3.70
CA CYS A 110 -0.42 14.99 2.67
C CYS A 110 0.73 14.19 2.04
N LEU A 111 1.52 13.48 2.85
CA LEU A 111 2.59 12.59 2.38
C LEU A 111 2.05 11.45 1.52
N VAL A 112 1.01 10.76 1.99
CA VAL A 112 0.38 9.65 1.26
C VAL A 112 -0.08 10.10 -0.11
N GLN A 113 -0.80 11.22 -0.17
CA GLN A 113 -1.29 11.75 -1.43
C GLN A 113 -0.14 12.14 -2.35
N ARG A 114 0.90 12.80 -1.84
CA ARG A 114 2.06 13.20 -2.63
C ARG A 114 2.78 12.01 -3.25
N LEU A 115 2.93 10.91 -2.51
CA LEU A 115 3.51 9.67 -3.03
C LEU A 115 2.63 9.04 -4.12
N ILE A 116 1.31 9.06 -3.94
CA ILE A 116 0.39 8.58 -4.98
C ILE A 116 0.52 9.40 -6.27
N PHE A 117 0.57 10.73 -6.17
CA PHE A 117 0.75 11.60 -7.34
C PHE A 117 2.12 11.45 -7.99
N GLN A 118 3.19 11.27 -7.21
CA GLN A 118 4.50 10.93 -7.76
C GLN A 118 4.49 9.62 -8.55
N PHE A 119 3.75 8.61 -8.08
CA PHE A 119 3.55 7.38 -8.87
C PHE A 119 2.80 7.70 -10.17
N ILE A 120 1.68 8.39 -10.09
CA ILE A 120 0.85 8.74 -11.25
C ILE A 120 1.67 9.49 -12.31
N GLU A 121 2.42 10.50 -11.90
CA GLU A 121 3.30 11.29 -12.78
C GLU A 121 4.44 10.43 -13.37
N SER A 122 5.02 9.54 -12.57
CA SER A 122 6.10 8.64 -13.04
C SER A 122 5.65 7.66 -14.12
N GLN A 123 4.35 7.36 -14.20
CA GLN A 123 3.81 6.46 -15.21
C GLN A 123 3.71 7.12 -16.61
N GLY A 124 3.94 8.43 -16.73
CA GLY A 124 3.90 9.14 -18.01
C GLY A 124 2.48 9.29 -18.55
N CYS A 125 2.28 9.01 -19.85
CA CYS A 125 0.99 9.18 -20.50
C CYS A 125 0.07 7.98 -20.21
N TRP A 126 -0.87 8.15 -19.27
CA TRP A 126 -1.85 7.11 -18.94
C TRP A 126 -2.78 6.75 -20.10
N GLN A 127 -3.04 7.67 -21.03
CA GLN A 127 -3.83 7.40 -22.24
C GLN A 127 -3.15 6.35 -23.14
N GLU A 128 -1.81 6.38 -23.25
CA GLU A 128 -1.08 5.37 -24.02
C GLU A 128 -1.11 3.99 -23.35
N LYS A 129 -1.19 3.95 -22.01
CA LYS A 129 -1.31 2.72 -21.23
C LYS A 129 -2.73 2.16 -21.20
N CYS A 130 -3.72 3.02 -21.38
CA CYS A 130 -5.14 2.69 -21.31
C CYS A 130 -5.86 3.21 -22.55
N PRO A 131 -5.57 2.67 -23.76
CA PRO A 131 -6.20 3.16 -24.98
C PRO A 131 -7.68 2.76 -25.10
N THR A 132 -8.08 1.66 -24.44
CA THR A 132 -9.42 1.08 -24.50
C THR A 132 -9.90 0.61 -23.13
N LEU A 133 -11.22 0.46 -22.98
CA LEU A 133 -11.88 0.10 -21.72
C LEU A 133 -11.37 -1.22 -21.12
N CYS A 134 -10.95 -2.19 -21.95
CA CYS A 134 -10.39 -3.45 -21.46
C CYS A 134 -9.12 -3.31 -20.59
N TYR A 135 -8.37 -2.20 -20.72
CA TYR A 135 -7.19 -1.92 -19.90
C TYR A 135 -7.52 -1.17 -18.61
N LEU A 136 -8.75 -0.64 -18.48
CA LEU A 136 -9.15 0.14 -17.30
C LEU A 136 -9.06 -0.67 -16.00
N PRO A 137 -9.50 -1.95 -15.93
CA PRO A 137 -9.34 -2.76 -14.72
C PRO A 137 -7.87 -2.89 -14.27
N GLN A 138 -6.93 -2.97 -15.21
CA GLN A 138 -5.51 -3.06 -14.89
C GLN A 138 -5.00 -1.74 -14.31
N VAL A 139 -5.37 -0.60 -14.91
CA VAL A 139 -5.01 0.72 -14.35
C VAL A 139 -5.57 0.90 -12.95
N LEU A 140 -6.85 0.56 -12.74
CA LEU A 140 -7.49 0.62 -11.44
C LEU A 140 -6.77 -0.26 -10.42
N HIS A 141 -6.34 -1.46 -10.83
CA HIS A 141 -5.57 -2.36 -9.97
C HIS A 141 -4.20 -1.78 -9.59
N ASP A 142 -3.44 -1.28 -10.56
CA ASP A 142 -2.09 -0.73 -10.34
C ASP A 142 -2.14 0.49 -9.41
N VAL A 143 -3.11 1.38 -9.61
CA VAL A 143 -3.34 2.53 -8.73
C VAL A 143 -3.78 2.08 -7.35
N SER A 144 -4.74 1.13 -7.26
CA SER A 144 -5.21 0.58 -5.98
C SER A 144 -4.06 0.02 -5.15
N LEU A 145 -3.12 -0.69 -5.78
CA LEU A 145 -1.97 -1.27 -5.09
C LEU A 145 -1.08 -0.21 -4.45
N VAL A 146 -0.83 0.89 -5.17
CA VAL A 146 -0.04 2.02 -4.65
C VAL A 146 -0.79 2.77 -3.57
N VAL A 147 -2.07 3.06 -3.78
CA VAL A 147 -2.94 3.70 -2.79
C VAL A 147 -2.97 2.90 -1.49
N SER A 148 -3.17 1.58 -1.56
CA SER A 148 -3.20 0.70 -0.39
C SER A 148 -1.88 0.72 0.38
N ARG A 149 -0.74 0.63 -0.31
CA ARG A 149 0.59 0.69 0.31
C ARG A 149 0.87 2.04 0.97
N CYS A 150 0.50 3.13 0.30
CA CYS A 150 0.68 4.48 0.84
C CYS A 150 -0.27 4.71 2.02
N LYS A 151 -1.51 4.23 1.97
CA LYS A 151 -2.46 4.27 3.10
C LYS A 151 -1.87 3.61 4.35
N VAL A 152 -1.31 2.40 4.21
CA VAL A 152 -0.61 1.73 5.32
C VAL A 152 0.54 2.56 5.86
N LEU A 153 1.34 3.19 4.98
CA LEU A 153 2.41 4.11 5.42
C LEU A 153 1.86 5.29 6.22
N GLY A 154 0.75 5.89 5.80
CA GLY A 154 0.08 6.96 6.55
C GLY A 154 -0.31 6.51 7.97
N GLU A 155 -0.90 5.31 8.09
CA GLU A 155 -1.23 4.70 9.38
C GLU A 155 0.02 4.44 10.24
N GLU A 156 1.15 4.06 9.62
CA GLU A 156 2.42 3.90 10.32
C GLU A 156 2.95 5.22 10.89
N ILE A 157 2.83 6.32 10.16
CA ILE A 157 3.25 7.65 10.62
C ILE A 157 2.38 8.08 11.82
N GLU A 158 1.07 7.97 11.70
CA GLU A 158 0.14 8.30 12.80
C GLU A 158 0.39 7.44 14.04
N PHE A 159 0.68 6.15 13.84
CA PHE A 159 1.09 5.26 14.92
C PHE A 159 2.36 5.77 15.61
N LEU A 160 3.38 6.18 14.86
CA LEU A 160 4.64 6.68 15.42
C LEU A 160 4.49 8.03 16.11
N GLU A 161 3.65 8.93 15.60
CA GLU A 161 3.32 10.19 16.26
C GLU A 161 2.63 9.95 17.61
N ARG A 162 1.74 8.96 17.68
CA ARG A 162 0.96 8.67 18.90
C ARG A 162 1.69 7.78 19.90
N TRP A 163 2.49 6.82 19.44
CA TRP A 163 3.10 5.76 20.26
C TRP A 163 4.63 5.73 20.20
N GLY A 164 5.26 6.65 19.47
CA GLY A 164 6.71 6.72 19.30
C GLY A 164 7.49 6.76 20.62
N GLY A 165 6.94 7.37 21.66
CA GLY A 165 7.58 7.43 22.97
C GLY A 165 7.93 6.05 23.56
N LYS A 166 7.17 4.99 23.22
CA LYS A 166 7.48 3.61 23.64
C LYS A 166 8.80 3.09 23.04
N PHE A 167 9.27 3.71 21.97
CA PHE A 167 10.45 3.31 21.20
C PHE A 167 11.62 4.30 21.37
N ASN A 168 11.59 5.17 22.40
CA ASN A 168 12.53 6.28 22.56
C ASN A 168 12.53 7.27 21.38
N LEU A 169 11.44 7.29 20.60
CA LEU A 169 11.20 8.26 19.53
C LEU A 169 10.50 9.48 20.13
N LEU A 170 11.23 10.60 20.19
CA LEU A 170 10.74 11.85 20.76
C LEU A 170 9.84 12.62 19.81
N LYS A 171 10.14 12.58 18.51
CA LYS A 171 9.44 13.38 17.51
C LYS A 171 9.48 12.71 16.15
N THR A 172 8.35 12.75 15.47
CA THR A 172 8.20 12.44 14.04
C THR A 172 7.86 13.74 13.33
N GLU A 173 8.55 14.03 12.24
CA GLU A 173 8.21 15.16 11.37
C GLU A 173 8.16 14.68 9.92
N VAL A 174 7.11 15.07 9.21
CA VAL A 174 6.96 14.83 7.78
C VAL A 174 7.27 16.13 7.05
N ASN A 175 8.23 16.09 6.13
CA ASN A 175 8.60 17.20 5.27
C ASN A 175 8.63 16.71 3.83
N ASP A 176 7.62 17.08 3.04
CA ASP A 176 7.49 16.60 1.66
C ASP A 176 7.45 15.05 1.62
N THR A 177 8.38 14.39 0.93
CA THR A 177 8.52 12.92 0.94
C THR A 177 9.53 12.41 1.98
N LYS A 178 10.01 13.27 2.87
CA LYS A 178 11.01 12.93 3.89
C LYS A 178 10.38 12.79 5.26
N VAL A 179 10.69 11.72 5.96
CA VAL A 179 10.28 11.51 7.35
C VAL A 179 11.48 11.62 8.26
N LYS A 180 11.44 12.58 9.18
CA LYS A 180 12.45 12.77 10.22
C LYS A 180 11.99 12.15 11.53
N LEU A 181 12.86 11.35 12.12
CA LEU A 181 12.64 10.61 13.35
C LEU A 181 13.72 11.00 14.36
N LEU A 182 13.34 11.71 15.42
CA LEU A 182 14.26 12.12 16.48
C LEU A 182 14.25 11.10 17.62
N PHE A 183 15.33 10.34 17.76
CA PHE A 183 15.51 9.39 18.85
C PHE A 183 16.29 10.01 20.00
N SER A 184 15.92 9.66 21.24
CA SER A 184 16.67 10.04 22.43
C SER A 184 16.47 9.02 23.54
N SER A 185 17.57 8.48 24.05
CA SER A 185 17.59 7.59 25.22
C SER A 185 18.69 8.04 26.17
N SER A 186 18.30 8.36 27.41
CA SER A 186 19.28 8.65 28.47
C SER A 186 20.02 7.38 28.90
N ALA A 187 19.35 6.21 28.88
CA ALA A 187 19.93 4.93 29.26
C ALA A 187 21.09 4.53 28.32
N ALA A 188 20.92 4.74 27.02
CA ALA A 188 21.95 4.49 26.01
C ALA A 188 22.88 5.70 25.76
N PHE A 189 22.71 6.80 26.52
CA PHE A 189 23.40 8.07 26.31
C PHE A 189 23.46 8.51 24.83
N ALA A 190 22.31 8.42 24.15
CA ALA A 190 22.21 8.60 22.71
C ALA A 190 21.10 9.58 22.34
N LYS A 191 21.41 10.50 21.42
CA LYS A 191 20.43 11.33 20.73
C LYS A 191 20.85 11.53 19.29
N PHE A 192 19.98 11.19 18.36
CA PHE A 192 20.24 11.36 16.93
C PHE A 192 18.92 11.50 16.17
N GLU A 193 19.01 12.09 14.99
CA GLU A 193 17.92 12.29 14.06
C GLU A 193 18.16 11.43 12.83
N LEU A 194 17.15 10.66 12.43
CA LEU A 194 17.17 9.84 11.23
C LEU A 194 16.20 10.46 10.22
N THR A 195 16.68 10.80 9.03
CA THR A 195 15.83 11.25 7.92
C THR A 195 15.73 10.13 6.89
N LEU A 196 14.51 9.71 6.58
CA LEU A 196 14.20 8.68 5.59
C LEU A 196 13.55 9.32 4.37
N ASP A 197 14.06 9.01 3.18
CA ASP A 197 13.48 9.46 1.92
C ASP A 197 12.47 8.41 1.42
N LEU A 198 11.20 8.77 1.38
CA LEU A 198 10.14 7.89 0.92
C LEU A 198 9.93 8.02 -0.59
N SER A 199 9.44 6.96 -1.19
CA SER A 199 9.05 6.91 -2.60
C SER A 199 7.77 6.08 -2.75
N PRO A 200 7.07 6.19 -3.89
CA PRO A 200 5.85 5.43 -4.13
C PRO A 200 6.07 3.91 -4.17
N ASN A 201 7.34 3.48 -4.29
CA ASN A 201 7.72 2.07 -4.24
C ASN A 201 7.72 1.50 -2.81
N TYR A 202 7.52 2.31 -1.77
CA TYR A 202 7.38 1.82 -0.40
C TYR A 202 6.24 0.78 -0.29
N PRO A 203 6.40 -0.31 0.48
CA PRO A 203 7.56 -0.70 1.26
C PRO A 203 8.46 -1.71 0.53
N SER A 204 8.58 -1.66 -0.81
CA SER A 204 9.20 -2.73 -1.63
C SER A 204 10.72 -2.61 -1.80
N ALA A 205 11.34 -1.54 -1.32
CA ALA A 205 12.78 -1.30 -1.41
C ALA A 205 13.34 -0.73 -0.10
N PRO A 206 14.65 -0.90 0.18
CA PRO A 206 15.31 -0.21 1.29
C PRO A 206 15.16 1.30 1.16
N LEU A 207 14.94 1.98 2.28
CA LEU A 207 14.81 3.43 2.29
C LEU A 207 16.18 4.09 2.30
N PRO A 208 16.47 5.01 1.35
CA PRO A 208 17.59 5.92 1.49
C PRO A 208 17.42 6.71 2.79
N PHE A 209 18.52 6.88 3.52
CA PHE A 209 18.49 7.56 4.79
C PHE A 209 19.72 8.43 4.99
N THR A 210 19.60 9.39 5.89
CA THR A 210 20.73 10.16 6.45
C THR A 210 20.56 10.25 7.95
N ALA A 211 21.66 10.15 8.68
CA ALA A 211 21.66 10.20 10.14
C ALA A 211 22.45 11.41 10.64
N ARG A 212 21.85 12.18 11.56
CA ARG A 212 22.49 13.30 12.23
C ARG A 212 22.63 12.99 13.72
N LYS A 213 23.87 12.87 14.17
CA LYS A 213 24.21 12.67 15.58
C LYS A 213 24.09 13.96 16.37
N HIS A 214 23.51 13.89 17.56
CA HIS A 214 23.48 15.00 18.53
C HIS A 214 24.24 14.67 19.82
N ILE A 215 24.04 13.48 20.39
CA ILE A 215 24.66 13.02 21.64
C ILE A 215 25.05 11.55 21.50
N GLY A 216 26.19 11.17 22.08
CA GLY A 216 26.71 9.81 22.09
C GLY A 216 27.64 9.51 20.91
N ASN A 217 27.93 8.22 20.73
CA ASN A 217 28.87 7.73 19.71
C ASN A 217 28.21 7.06 18.51
N LEU A 218 26.88 6.89 18.51
CA LEU A 218 26.15 6.27 17.40
C LEU A 218 26.30 7.10 16.13
N GLY A 219 26.93 6.52 15.12
CA GLY A 219 27.11 7.07 13.79
C GLY A 219 26.15 6.44 12.78
N GLU A 220 26.35 6.84 11.53
CA GLU A 220 25.56 6.36 10.39
C GLU A 220 25.83 4.87 10.09
N GLU A 221 27.04 4.39 10.36
CA GLU A 221 27.43 2.98 10.15
C GLU A 221 26.65 2.02 11.06
N GLU A 222 26.53 2.34 12.36
CA GLU A 222 25.77 1.49 13.29
C GLU A 222 24.28 1.49 12.96
N ILE A 223 23.74 2.64 12.55
CA ILE A 223 22.35 2.75 12.11
C ILE A 223 22.15 1.94 10.82
N SER A 224 23.04 2.08 9.84
CA SER A 224 23.03 1.31 8.59
C SER A 224 23.01 -0.20 8.85
N ALA A 225 23.89 -0.66 9.75
CA ALA A 225 23.97 -2.07 10.12
C ALA A 225 22.63 -2.60 10.67
N VAL A 226 21.94 -1.83 11.51
CA VAL A 226 20.62 -2.20 12.04
C VAL A 226 19.55 -2.16 10.96
N LEU A 227 19.51 -1.12 10.12
CA LEU A 227 18.50 -0.97 9.06
C LEU A 227 18.61 -2.07 8.00
N SER A 228 19.83 -2.49 7.66
CA SER A 228 20.08 -3.57 6.68
C SER A 228 19.50 -4.93 7.09
N GLN A 229 19.28 -5.15 8.38
CA GLN A 229 18.71 -6.39 8.91
C GLN A 229 17.17 -6.37 8.94
N VAL A 230 16.54 -5.21 8.73
CA VAL A 230 15.08 -5.10 8.77
C VAL A 230 14.50 -5.61 7.46
N PRO A 231 13.63 -6.65 7.49
CA PRO A 231 13.02 -7.15 6.27
C PRO A 231 12.06 -6.11 5.67
N ILE A 232 12.15 -5.95 4.36
CA ILE A 232 11.27 -5.13 3.52
C ILE A 232 9.83 -5.67 3.59
N GLY A 233 8.80 -4.85 3.34
CA GLY A 233 7.40 -5.28 3.28
C GLY A 233 6.46 -4.65 4.31
N TYR A 234 5.30 -5.25 4.58
CA TYR A 234 4.25 -4.67 5.42
C TYR A 234 4.76 -4.12 6.76
N ARG A 235 4.36 -2.88 7.10
CA ARG A 235 4.79 -2.16 8.30
C ARG A 235 6.31 -1.96 8.42
N TYR A 236 6.97 -1.60 7.33
CA TYR A 236 8.44 -1.50 7.29
C TYR A 236 8.97 -0.41 8.21
N LEU A 237 8.35 0.78 8.22
CA LEU A 237 8.77 1.91 9.04
C LEU A 237 8.63 1.62 10.53
N GLN A 238 7.53 0.99 10.96
CA GLN A 238 7.37 0.54 12.35
C GLN A 238 8.45 -0.47 12.76
N ARG A 239 8.80 -1.40 11.85
CA ARG A 239 9.86 -2.38 12.10
C ARG A 239 11.25 -1.74 12.17
N ILE A 240 11.52 -0.72 11.34
CA ILE A 240 12.73 0.11 11.43
C ILE A 240 12.84 0.73 12.82
N VAL A 241 11.79 1.43 13.27
CA VAL A 241 11.77 2.11 14.58
C VAL A 241 11.94 1.10 15.72
N SER A 242 11.26 -0.04 15.64
CA SER A 242 11.36 -1.11 16.64
C SER A 242 12.77 -1.69 16.71
N SER A 243 13.40 -1.91 15.55
CA SER A 243 14.76 -2.46 15.46
C SER A 243 15.80 -1.48 16.02
N ILE A 244 15.67 -0.19 15.71
CA ILE A 244 16.51 0.88 16.30
C ILE A 244 16.36 0.89 17.82
N HIS A 245 15.13 0.86 18.32
CA HIS A 245 14.87 0.86 19.75
C HIS A 245 15.56 -0.31 20.45
N GLN A 246 15.34 -1.53 19.97
CA GLN A 246 15.88 -2.76 20.57
C GLN A 246 17.40 -2.81 20.51
N ASN A 247 18.00 -2.51 19.36
CA ASN A 247 19.43 -2.73 19.15
C ASN A 247 20.30 -1.55 19.59
N LEU A 248 19.79 -0.31 19.51
CA LEU A 248 20.59 0.90 19.74
C LEU A 248 20.23 1.65 21.03
N LEU A 249 19.03 1.45 21.60
CA LEU A 249 18.49 2.37 22.62
C LEU A 249 18.06 1.71 23.95
N GLN A 250 17.99 0.37 24.03
CA GLN A 250 17.59 -0.33 25.26
C GLN A 250 18.72 -0.53 26.26
N ASP A 251 19.95 -0.79 25.81
CA ASP A 251 21.08 -1.08 26.69
C ASP A 251 22.15 0.02 26.69
N PRO A 252 22.83 0.26 27.83
CA PRO A 252 24.04 1.06 27.87
C PRO A 252 25.14 0.38 27.06
N ARG A 253 25.78 1.11 26.16
CA ARG A 253 26.96 0.67 25.39
C ARG A 253 28.23 1.25 25.97
#